data_AF-A0A848XLG5-F1
#
_entry.id   AF-A0A848XLG5-F1
#
_cell.length_a   1.000
_cell.length_b   1.000
_cell.length_c   1.000
_cell.angle_alpha   90.00
_cell.angle_beta   90.00
_cell.angle_gamma   90.00
#
_symmetry.space_group_name_H-M   'P 1'
#
loop_
_entity.id
_entity.type
_entity.pdbx_description
1 polymer ?
#
loop_
_entity_poly.entity_id
_entity_poly.type
_entity_poly.pdbx_seq_one_letter_code
_entity_poly.pdbx_strand_id
1 'polypeptide(L)'
;VWDTFMVSHGGEDWTVMAERLGNGVAPVDEHLWAESDPLIWARESYSVVETQVYADVEDGGYVGQLYYDRNRHTAERRLQMAGVRLAALLNHLFDSAP
;
A
#
# COMPACT_ATOMS: atom_id res chain seq x y z
N VAL A 1 9.45 4.72 -10.21
CA VAL A 1 8.04 5.15 -10.32
C VAL A 1 7.28 4.82 -9.03
N TRP A 2 7.14 3.55 -8.65
CA TRP A 2 6.34 3.14 -7.49
C TRP A 2 6.91 3.62 -6.15
N ASP A 3 8.23 3.51 -5.93
CA ASP A 3 8.85 3.85 -4.65
C ASP A 3 8.83 5.34 -4.28
N THR A 4 8.56 6.22 -5.24
CA THR A 4 8.67 7.67 -5.00
C THR A 4 7.58 8.41 -5.73
N PHE A 5 7.56 8.37 -7.06
CA PHE A 5 6.63 9.13 -7.88
C PHE A 5 5.17 8.84 -7.52
N MET A 6 4.76 7.57 -7.34
CA MET A 6 3.38 7.25 -6.95
C MET A 6 2.92 7.90 -5.65
N VAL A 7 3.84 8.10 -4.72
CA VAL A 7 3.55 8.65 -3.39
C VAL A 7 3.70 10.18 -3.41
N SER A 8 4.74 10.71 -4.05
CA SER A 8 5.11 12.12 -3.96
C SER A 8 4.56 13.02 -5.07
N HIS A 9 4.01 12.47 -6.16
CA HIS A 9 3.62 13.24 -7.37
C HIS A 9 2.48 14.26 -7.14
N GLY A 10 1.85 14.27 -5.97
CA GLY A 10 0.89 15.31 -5.55
C GLY A 10 1.46 16.42 -4.68
N GLY A 11 2.72 16.32 -4.24
CA GLY A 11 3.33 17.27 -3.29
C GLY A 11 2.65 17.32 -1.92
N GLU A 12 1.81 16.33 -1.60
CA GLU A 12 1.15 16.21 -0.29
C GLU A 12 2.22 15.94 0.78
N ASP A 13 2.16 16.68 1.88
CA ASP A 13 3.02 16.40 3.04
C ASP A 13 2.75 14.99 3.55
N TRP A 14 3.81 14.27 3.90
CA TRP A 14 3.69 12.86 4.27
C TRP A 14 2.89 12.64 5.56
N THR A 15 2.87 13.60 6.49
CA THR A 15 2.08 13.49 7.73
C THR A 15 0.60 13.62 7.43
N VAL A 16 0.23 14.56 6.57
CA VAL A 16 -1.15 14.75 6.09
C VAL A 16 -1.63 13.52 5.34
N MET A 17 -0.77 12.96 4.47
CA MET A 17 -1.07 11.73 3.77
C MET A 17 -1.27 10.56 4.74
N ALA A 18 -0.39 10.39 5.72
CA ALA A 18 -0.50 9.31 6.70
C ALA A 18 -1.80 9.39 7.50
N GLU A 19 -2.18 10.60 7.96
CA GLU A 19 -3.45 10.83 8.65
C GLU A 19 -4.65 10.52 7.75
N ARG A 20 -4.66 11.03 6.51
CA ARG A 20 -5.73 10.77 5.54
C ARG A 20 -5.88 9.28 5.23
N LEU A 21 -4.78 8.59 4.98
CA LEU A 21 -4.78 7.15 4.66
C LEU A 21 -5.23 6.33 5.87
N GLY A 22 -4.74 6.66 7.07
CA GLY A 22 -5.16 6.00 8.31
C GLY A 22 -6.65 6.18 8.60
N ASN A 23 -7.16 7.41 8.53
CA ASN A 23 -8.58 7.71 8.71
C ASN A 23 -9.48 7.09 7.62
N GLY A 24 -8.89 6.76 6.46
CA GLY A 24 -9.58 6.13 5.34
C GLY A 24 -9.70 4.60 5.45
N VAL A 25 -9.17 3.97 6.49
CA VAL A 25 -9.30 2.52 6.69
C VAL A 25 -10.66 2.22 7.32
N ALA A 26 -11.45 1.36 6.69
CA ALA A 26 -12.73 0.94 7.26
C ALA A 26 -12.51 -0.10 8.37
N PRO A 27 -13.36 -0.15 9.42
CA PRO A 27 -13.20 -1.13 10.50
C PRO A 27 -13.20 -2.60 10.03
N VAL A 28 -13.94 -2.90 8.96
CA VAL A 28 -13.94 -4.25 8.36
C VAL A 28 -12.59 -4.58 7.72
N ASP A 29 -11.95 -3.59 7.09
CA ASP A 29 -10.65 -3.74 6.45
C ASP A 29 -9.53 -3.89 7.48
N GLU A 30 -9.61 -3.18 8.62
CA GLU A 30 -8.66 -3.36 9.74
C GLU A 30 -8.58 -4.83 10.17
N HIS A 31 -9.73 -5.48 10.34
CA HIS A 31 -9.76 -6.88 10.73
C HIS A 31 -9.28 -7.82 9.61
N LEU A 32 -9.72 -7.57 8.36
CA LEU A 32 -9.33 -8.39 7.21
C LEU A 32 -7.83 -8.31 6.89
N TRP A 33 -7.21 -7.16 7.11
CA TRP A 33 -5.79 -6.95 6.77
C TRP A 33 -4.83 -7.30 7.90
N ALA A 34 -5.33 -7.58 9.11
CA ALA A 34 -4.53 -7.96 10.29
C ALA A 34 -3.83 -9.33 10.18
N GLU A 35 -3.79 -9.94 9.00
CA GLU A 35 -2.95 -11.10 8.70
C GLU A 35 -1.47 -10.78 8.96
N SER A 36 -0.79 -11.66 9.69
CA SER A 36 0.58 -11.46 10.18
C SER A 36 1.64 -12.21 9.38
N ASP A 37 1.26 -13.16 8.50
CA ASP A 37 2.20 -13.93 7.67
C ASP A 37 2.79 -13.09 6.51
N PRO A 38 4.10 -12.78 6.53
CA PRO A 38 4.74 -12.01 5.46
C PRO A 38 4.69 -12.70 4.09
N LEU A 39 4.56 -14.03 4.03
CA LEU A 39 4.45 -14.76 2.78
C LEU A 39 3.13 -14.45 2.06
N ILE A 40 2.04 -14.22 2.80
CA ILE A 40 0.77 -13.77 2.24
C ILE A 40 0.94 -12.37 1.65
N TRP A 41 1.60 -11.46 2.36
CA TRP A 41 1.84 -10.09 1.89
C TRP A 41 2.66 -10.06 0.60
N ALA A 42 3.70 -10.90 0.53
CA ALA A 42 4.54 -11.05 -0.66
C ALA A 42 3.74 -11.57 -1.86
N ARG A 43 2.88 -12.58 -1.66
CA ARG A 43 2.00 -13.12 -2.71
C ARG A 43 1.01 -12.09 -3.22
N GLU A 44 0.42 -11.29 -2.34
CA GLU A 44 -0.45 -10.18 -2.75
C GLU A 44 0.29 -9.13 -3.59
N SER A 45 1.50 -8.73 -3.16
CA SER A 45 2.33 -7.79 -3.94
C SER A 45 2.64 -8.35 -5.32
N TYR A 46 3.01 -9.63 -5.39
CA TYR A 46 3.26 -10.32 -6.66
C TYR A 46 2.02 -10.35 -7.56
N SER A 47 0.85 -10.66 -6.99
CA SER A 47 -0.41 -10.66 -7.76
C SER A 47 -0.77 -9.28 -8.31
N VAL A 48 -0.49 -8.20 -7.58
CA VAL A 48 -0.70 -6.82 -8.06
C VAL A 48 0.25 -6.51 -9.22
N VAL A 49 1.50 -6.97 -9.12
CA VAL A 49 2.51 -6.78 -10.16
C VAL A 49 2.08 -7.45 -11.47
N GLU A 50 1.70 -8.73 -11.40
CA GLU A 50 1.28 -9.54 -12.55
C GLU A 50 0.03 -8.99 -13.24
N THR A 51 -0.93 -8.48 -12.48
CA THR A 51 -2.24 -8.11 -13.04
C THR A 51 -2.38 -6.63 -13.40
N GLN A 52 -1.56 -5.75 -12.80
CA GLN A 52 -1.79 -4.31 -12.89
C GLN A 52 -0.53 -3.51 -13.23
N VAL A 53 0.59 -3.75 -12.54
CA VAL A 53 1.76 -2.84 -12.57
C VAL A 53 2.38 -2.75 -13.97
N TYR A 54 2.52 -3.89 -14.64
CA TYR A 54 3.20 -3.98 -15.93
C TYR A 54 2.26 -4.24 -17.12
N ALA A 55 0.96 -4.41 -16.89
CA ALA A 55 0.00 -4.83 -17.92
C ALA A 55 0.01 -3.94 -19.18
N ASP A 56 0.26 -2.64 -19.01
CA ASP A 56 0.22 -1.64 -20.10
C ASP A 56 1.55 -0.87 -20.23
N VAL A 57 2.65 -1.43 -19.74
CA VAL A 57 3.97 -0.79 -19.80
C VAL A 57 4.88 -1.61 -20.71
N GLU A 58 5.13 -1.08 -21.90
CA GLU A 58 6.13 -1.61 -22.82
C GLU A 58 7.54 -1.18 -22.38
N ASP A 59 8.56 -1.95 -22.78
CA ASP A 59 9.95 -1.56 -22.57
C ASP A 59 10.25 -0.24 -23.31
N GLY A 60 10.85 0.72 -22.61
CA GLY A 60 11.01 2.10 -23.09
C GLY A 60 9.71 2.92 -23.18
N GLY A 61 8.58 2.38 -22.71
CA GLY A 61 7.28 3.04 -22.70
C GLY A 61 7.20 4.26 -21.77
N TYR A 62 6.32 5.19 -22.12
CA TYR A 62 6.13 6.42 -21.33
C TYR A 62 5.25 6.18 -20.11
N VAL A 63 5.80 6.44 -18.92
CA VAL A 63 5.07 6.41 -17.65
C VAL A 63 4.75 7.84 -17.21
N GLY A 64 3.52 8.27 -17.45
CA GLY A 64 3.06 9.63 -17.16
C GLY A 64 1.78 9.71 -16.31
N GLN A 65 1.08 10.83 -16.40
CA GLN A 65 -0.11 11.12 -15.58
C GLN A 65 -1.19 10.02 -15.67
N LEU A 66 -1.45 9.48 -16.86
CA LEU A 66 -2.43 8.42 -17.05
C LEU A 66 -2.08 7.14 -16.26
N TYR A 67 -0.80 6.78 -16.22
CA TYR A 67 -0.32 5.64 -15.44
C TYR A 67 -0.45 5.92 -13.95
N TYR A 68 -0.16 7.15 -13.52
CA TYR A 68 -0.34 7.57 -12.14
C TYR A 68 -1.81 7.52 -11.69
N ASP A 69 -2.73 8.13 -12.43
CA ASP A 69 -4.16 8.18 -12.06
C ASP A 69 -4.76 6.77 -11.93
N ARG A 70 -4.30 5.83 -12.78
CA ARG A 70 -4.71 4.43 -12.73
C ARG A 70 -4.19 3.68 -11.49
N ASN A 71 -2.97 3.98 -11.06
CA ASN A 71 -2.25 3.17 -10.07
C ASN A 71 -2.16 3.79 -8.68
N ARG A 72 -2.41 5.10 -8.53
CA ARG A 72 -2.28 5.80 -7.23
C ARG A 72 -3.13 5.14 -6.15
N HIS A 73 -4.37 4.77 -6.44
CA HIS A 73 -5.24 4.12 -5.46
C HIS A 73 -4.71 2.76 -5.00
N THR A 74 -4.05 2.01 -5.87
CA THR A 74 -3.39 0.76 -5.50
C THR A 74 -2.21 1.04 -4.57
N ALA A 75 -1.37 2.03 -4.87
CA ALA A 75 -0.25 2.41 -4.01
C ALA A 75 -0.75 2.86 -2.62
N GLU A 76 -1.76 3.74 -2.57
CA GLU A 76 -2.38 4.21 -1.32
C GLU A 76 -2.98 3.05 -0.50
N ARG A 77 -3.70 2.12 -1.15
CA ARG A 77 -4.24 0.93 -0.48
C ARG A 77 -3.13 0.04 0.10
N ARG A 78 -2.01 -0.15 -0.60
CA ARG A 78 -0.88 -0.94 -0.07
C ARG A 78 -0.25 -0.25 1.15
N LEU A 79 -0.18 1.08 1.18
CA LEU A 79 0.27 1.83 2.36
C LEU A 79 -0.70 1.65 3.55
N GLN A 80 -2.01 1.70 3.31
CA GLN A 80 -3.01 1.43 4.35
C GLN A 80 -2.85 0.02 4.94
N MET A 81 -2.77 -1.01 4.08
CA MET A 81 -2.57 -2.39 4.51
C MET A 81 -1.28 -2.55 5.33
N ALA A 82 -0.18 -1.91 4.91
CA ALA A 82 1.09 -1.95 5.63
C ALA A 82 0.99 -1.32 7.03
N GLY A 83 0.28 -0.19 7.16
CA GLY A 83 0.02 0.44 8.45
C GLY A 83 -0.76 -0.46 9.41
N VAL A 84 -1.85 -1.07 8.94
CA VAL A 84 -2.66 -2.01 9.73
C VAL A 84 -1.84 -3.23 10.17
N ARG A 85 -1.09 -3.82 9.24
CA ARG A 85 -0.24 -5.00 9.52
C ARG A 85 0.85 -4.71 10.53
N LEU A 86 1.51 -3.57 10.40
CA LEU A 86 2.53 -3.15 11.35
C LEU A 86 1.92 -2.93 12.74
N ALA A 87 0.78 -2.25 12.83
CA ALA A 87 0.07 -2.08 14.11
C ALA A 87 -0.31 -3.42 14.73
N ALA A 88 -0.87 -4.36 13.96
CA ALA A 88 -1.23 -5.70 14.43
C ALA A 88 -0.01 -6.49 14.92
N LEU A 89 1.11 -6.44 14.19
CA LEU A 89 2.36 -7.09 14.57
C LEU A 89 2.89 -6.53 15.89
N LEU A 90 2.92 -5.20 16.03
CA LEU A 90 3.40 -4.52 17.24
C LEU A 90 2.50 -4.84 18.43
N ASN A 91 1.18 -4.77 18.27
CA ASN A 91 0.23 -5.12 19.32
C ASN A 91 0.44 -6.57 19.77
N HIS A 92 0.58 -7.51 18.84
CA HIS A 92 0.84 -8.91 19.19
C HIS A 92 2.16 -9.09 19.96
N LEU A 93 3.22 -8.42 19.54
CA LEU A 93 4.53 -8.48 20.20
C LEU A 93 4.49 -7.90 21.62
N PHE A 94 3.77 -6.82 21.85
CA PHE A 94 3.73 -6.13 23.14
C PHE A 94 2.63 -6.63 24.09
N ASP A 95 1.51 -7.15 23.59
CA ASP A 95 0.49 -7.82 24.42
C ASP A 95 0.99 -9.18 24.94
N SER A 96 1.93 -9.80 24.22
CA SER A 96 2.57 -11.06 24.62
C SER A 96 3.79 -10.85 25.53
N ALA A 97 4.14 -9.59 25.85
CA ALA A 97 5.24 -9.28 26.76
C ALA A 97 4.77 -9.40 28.23
N PRO A 98 5.51 -10.10 29.10
CA PRO A 98 5.14 -10.31 30.51
C PRO A 98 5.21 -9.04 31.36
#